data_AF-A0A4D7QFC1-F1
#
_entry.id   AF-A0A4D7QFC1-F1
#
_cell.length_a   1.000
_cell.length_b   1.000
_cell.length_c   1.000
_cell.angle_alpha   90.00
_cell.angle_beta   90.00
_cell.angle_gamma   90.00
#
_symmetry.space_group_name_H-M   'P 1'
#
loop_
_entity.id
_entity.type
_entity.pdbx_description
1 polymer ?
#
loop_
_entity_poly.entity_id
_entity_poly.type
_entity_poly.pdbx_seq_one_letter_code
_entity_poly.pdbx_strand_id
1 'polypeptide(L)'
;MNPSDLAAQMKRMLQFRSTSLARGIALGISALVLTALAVLAIDVRGLAETVDVRASERETSDVRHGLFVLAEATVAEHLVFAGSSEASALVRSGFDNAATRNRFWDNVILDPAEHAYVLDSRGETILSESSAPDLPNSARLTDLRSIAPVIARLRERHRAASDETAGRAIFPGAYVHEVAGVAGKPSLVSAIAIAPSHAAGSNEQPPVLVHVTPLDRRVIGQLANIARLPDLALSETASPGAATARMALAGSDGRVLAHLTWVTARPGWTVLGALLPIVLLSAMVVGMQGLATARSLSRSAARLAASEAEALRQSRSDASTGLANRVWFEACFAEQTRALADQNFGLVLIDLDFFKSINDTLGHGAGDAVIAAVAERLKALPLPATFVAARLGGDEFAVMTSALQDGEDLSSICGAILASIMAPVVFETTTIPVSASIGAALWPVDGRDLSSLMKSADLALYRSKREGRGRFHIHDLAEDCAGSLRLAAAGHLAGGTPPRAVRGQARSA
;
A
#
# COMPACT_ATOMS: atom_id res chain seq x y z
N MET A 1 13.85 -3.43 -47.57
CA MET A 1 14.06 -3.71 -46.13
C MET A 1 13.81 -5.19 -45.91
N ASN A 2 14.77 -5.94 -45.39
CA ASN A 2 14.73 -7.41 -45.36
C ASN A 2 13.66 -7.88 -44.34
N PRO A 3 12.78 -8.86 -44.64
CA PRO A 3 11.73 -9.32 -43.71
C PRO A 3 12.26 -9.83 -42.35
N SER A 4 13.53 -10.22 -42.29
CA SER A 4 14.23 -10.54 -41.04
C SER A 4 14.42 -9.33 -40.11
N ASP A 5 14.66 -8.13 -40.67
CA ASP A 5 14.85 -6.90 -39.91
C ASP A 5 13.54 -6.37 -39.33
N LEU A 6 12.42 -6.47 -40.07
CA LEU A 6 11.10 -6.05 -39.58
C LEU A 6 10.64 -6.93 -38.41
N ALA A 7 10.85 -8.25 -38.50
CA ALA A 7 10.56 -9.18 -37.40
C ALA A 7 11.45 -8.93 -36.17
N ALA A 8 12.73 -8.61 -36.38
CA ALA A 8 13.64 -8.25 -35.30
C ALA A 8 13.25 -6.92 -34.62
N GLN A 9 12.83 -5.92 -35.40
CA GLN A 9 12.41 -4.61 -34.91
C GLN A 9 11.09 -4.69 -34.13
N MET A 10 10.14 -5.52 -34.58
CA MET A 10 8.88 -5.76 -33.89
C MET A 10 9.07 -6.54 -32.58
N LYS A 11 9.99 -7.53 -32.58
CA LYS A 11 10.39 -8.27 -31.37
C LYS A 11 11.07 -7.37 -30.34
N ARG A 12 11.92 -6.43 -30.78
CA ARG A 12 12.53 -5.40 -29.91
C ARG A 12 11.49 -4.43 -29.33
N MET A 13 10.52 -3.96 -30.12
CA MET A 13 9.45 -3.09 -29.63
C MET A 13 8.53 -3.77 -28.61
N LEU A 14 8.17 -5.04 -28.84
CA LEU A 14 7.36 -5.83 -27.90
C LEU A 14 8.13 -6.13 -26.60
N GLN A 15 9.41 -6.48 -26.69
CA GLN A 15 10.27 -6.63 -25.51
C GLN A 15 10.43 -5.33 -24.73
N PHE A 16 10.57 -4.19 -25.41
CA PHE A 16 10.70 -2.88 -24.76
C PHE A 16 9.41 -2.45 -24.03
N ARG A 17 8.23 -2.63 -24.64
CA ARG A 17 6.93 -2.36 -23.99
C ARG A 17 6.66 -3.28 -22.79
N SER A 18 7.01 -4.57 -22.88
CA SER A 18 6.81 -5.50 -21.75
C SER A 18 7.73 -5.18 -20.56
N THR A 19 8.96 -4.73 -20.83
CA THR A 19 9.93 -4.39 -19.78
C THR A 19 9.66 -3.03 -19.15
N SER A 20 9.15 -2.05 -19.91
CA SER A 20 8.74 -0.76 -19.34
C SER A 20 7.50 -0.88 -18.46
N LEU A 21 6.50 -1.67 -18.87
CA LEU A 21 5.31 -1.93 -18.07
C LEU A 21 5.66 -2.67 -16.76
N ALA A 22 6.50 -3.70 -16.84
CA ALA A 22 6.96 -4.45 -15.67
C ALA A 22 7.76 -3.59 -14.69
N ARG A 23 8.60 -2.67 -15.20
CA ARG A 23 9.31 -1.68 -14.37
C ARG A 23 8.36 -0.70 -13.71
N GLY A 24 7.34 -0.21 -14.42
CA GLY A 24 6.34 0.71 -13.88
C GLY A 24 5.55 0.10 -12.73
N ILE A 25 5.09 -1.15 -12.89
CA ILE A 25 4.37 -1.88 -11.82
C ILE A 25 5.29 -2.14 -10.63
N ALA A 26 6.54 -2.57 -10.86
CA ALA A 26 7.50 -2.81 -9.78
C ALA A 26 7.84 -1.54 -9.00
N LEU A 27 8.02 -0.40 -9.69
CA LEU A 27 8.24 0.90 -9.06
C LEU A 27 7.02 1.36 -8.26
N GLY A 28 5.82 1.18 -8.79
CA GLY A 28 4.57 1.52 -8.09
C GLY A 28 4.38 0.71 -6.79
N ILE A 29 4.58 -0.61 -6.85
CA ILE A 29 4.52 -1.47 -5.66
C ILE A 29 5.61 -1.09 -4.65
N SER A 30 6.83 -0.84 -5.12
CA SER A 30 7.94 -0.44 -4.24
C SER A 30 7.65 0.89 -3.55
N ALA A 31 7.09 1.88 -4.27
CA ALA A 31 6.70 3.17 -3.71
C ALA A 31 5.57 3.04 -2.68
N LEU A 32 4.58 2.16 -2.93
CA LEU A 32 3.51 1.87 -1.98
C LEU A 32 4.06 1.24 -0.70
N VAL A 33 4.93 0.24 -0.82
CA VAL A 33 5.57 -0.44 0.33
C VAL A 33 6.44 0.54 1.12
N LEU A 34 7.25 1.36 0.45
CA LEU A 34 8.07 2.37 1.12
C LEU A 34 7.24 3.41 1.86
N THR A 35 6.13 3.87 1.26
CA THR A 35 5.20 4.79 1.92
C THR A 35 4.57 4.15 3.16
N ALA A 36 4.10 2.91 3.04
CA ALA A 36 3.51 2.18 4.16
C ALA A 36 4.53 1.97 5.30
N LEU A 37 5.79 1.64 4.97
CA LEU A 37 6.86 1.51 5.96
C LEU A 37 7.19 2.85 6.64
N ALA A 38 7.19 3.95 5.89
CA ALA A 38 7.43 5.28 6.44
C ALA A 38 6.32 5.71 7.41
N VAL A 39 5.04 5.48 7.05
CA VAL A 39 3.90 5.76 7.94
C VAL A 39 3.98 4.90 9.20
N LEU A 40 4.22 3.59 9.05
CA LEU A 40 4.39 2.69 10.19
C LEU A 40 5.54 3.13 11.12
N ALA A 41 6.66 3.58 10.56
CA ALA A 41 7.79 4.07 11.35
C ALA A 41 7.45 5.33 12.16
N ILE A 42 6.67 6.26 11.59
CA ILE A 42 6.19 7.46 12.27
C ILE A 42 5.24 7.08 13.41
N ASP A 43 4.25 6.23 13.15
CA ASP A 43 3.25 5.81 14.14
C ASP A 43 3.89 5.06 15.31
N VAL A 44 4.80 4.12 15.01
CA VAL A 44 5.48 3.33 16.03
C VAL A 44 6.41 4.19 16.88
N ARG A 45 7.07 5.19 16.29
CA ARG A 45 7.86 6.17 17.04
C ARG A 45 6.99 6.98 17.99
N GLY A 46 5.86 7.51 17.51
CA GLY A 46 4.92 8.26 18.36
C GLY A 46 4.36 7.43 19.52
N LEU A 47 4.08 6.14 19.27
CA LEU A 47 3.66 5.21 20.31
C LEU A 47 4.78 4.96 21.34
N ALA A 48 6.02 4.76 20.90
CA ALA A 48 7.17 4.57 21.78
C ALA A 48 7.39 5.79 22.70
N GLU A 49 7.34 7.00 22.15
CA GLU A 49 7.46 8.25 22.92
C GLU A 49 6.32 8.38 23.95
N THR A 50 5.08 8.04 23.56
CA THR A 50 3.92 8.07 24.47
C THR A 50 4.06 7.07 25.62
N VAL A 51 4.57 5.87 25.33
CA VAL A 51 4.80 4.83 26.34
C VAL A 51 5.88 5.27 27.34
N ASP A 52 6.97 5.89 26.87
CA ASP A 52 8.06 6.37 27.72
C ASP A 52 7.62 7.55 28.61
N VAL A 53 6.81 8.48 28.10
CA VAL A 53 6.23 9.57 28.92
C VAL A 53 5.35 8.99 30.04
N ARG A 54 4.48 8.03 29.71
CA ARG A 54 3.63 7.37 30.71
C ARG A 54 4.42 6.56 31.73
N ALA A 55 5.54 5.95 31.33
CA ALA A 55 6.44 5.26 32.24
C ALA A 55 7.07 6.25 33.23
N SER A 56 7.58 7.38 32.74
CA SER A 56 8.17 8.46 33.56
C SER A 56 7.16 9.08 34.54
N GLU A 57 5.90 9.27 34.13
CA GLU A 57 4.83 9.75 35.02
C GLU A 57 4.52 8.76 36.14
N ARG A 58 4.48 7.46 35.83
CA ARG A 58 4.29 6.40 36.83
C ARG A 58 5.44 6.35 37.83
N GLU A 59 6.69 6.35 37.35
CA GLU A 59 7.88 6.38 38.21
C GLU A 59 7.85 7.59 39.16
N THR A 60 7.49 8.78 38.66
CA THR A 60 7.35 9.98 39.50
C THR A 60 6.24 9.82 40.55
N SER A 61 5.12 9.20 40.17
CA SER A 61 4.02 8.89 41.09
C SER A 61 4.45 7.88 42.16
N ASP A 62 5.24 6.87 41.79
CA ASP A 62 5.73 5.83 42.71
C ASP A 62 6.72 6.41 43.72
N VAL A 63 7.60 7.33 43.31
CA VAL A 63 8.47 8.07 44.25
C VAL A 63 7.65 8.93 45.21
N ARG A 64 6.64 9.66 44.71
CA ARG A 64 5.76 10.48 45.56
C ARG A 64 4.98 9.62 46.55
N HIS A 65 4.44 8.49 46.09
CA HIS A 65 3.74 7.54 46.94
C HIS A 65 4.68 6.91 47.97
N GLY A 66 5.92 6.59 47.60
CA GLY A 66 6.92 6.06 48.53
C GLY A 66 7.27 7.04 49.65
N LEU A 67 7.41 8.34 49.33
CA LEU A 67 7.60 9.38 50.35
C LEU A 67 6.41 9.45 51.30
N PHE A 68 5.19 9.36 50.78
CA PHE A 68 3.97 9.31 51.58
C PHE A 68 3.93 8.07 52.48
N VAL A 69 4.28 6.89 51.98
CA VAL A 69 4.32 5.63 52.75
C VAL A 69 5.34 5.71 53.89
N LEU A 70 6.53 6.26 53.64
CA LEU A 70 7.53 6.48 54.70
C LEU A 70 7.00 7.42 55.78
N ALA A 71 6.34 8.51 55.37
CA ALA A 71 5.79 9.47 56.32
C ALA A 71 4.64 8.89 57.16
N GLU A 72 3.76 8.12 56.51
CA GLU A 72 2.66 7.41 57.16
C GLU A 72 3.16 6.34 58.13
N ALA A 73 4.25 5.63 57.82
CA ALA A 73 4.83 4.64 58.71
C ALA A 73 5.24 5.26 60.06
N THR A 74 5.97 6.38 60.03
CA THR A 74 6.36 7.12 61.26
C THR A 74 5.15 7.59 62.06
N VAL A 75 4.09 8.07 61.37
CA VAL A 75 2.86 8.49 62.03
C VAL A 75 2.14 7.32 62.67
N ALA A 76 1.94 6.23 61.94
CA ALA A 76 1.18 5.06 62.39
C ALA A 76 1.78 4.44 63.67
N GLU A 77 3.11 4.43 63.78
CA GLU A 77 3.83 3.94 64.96
C GLU A 77 3.51 4.76 66.23
N HIS A 78 3.33 6.08 66.08
CA HIS A 78 3.23 7.02 67.21
C HIS A 78 1.82 7.55 67.49
N LEU A 79 0.91 7.41 66.52
CA LEU A 79 -0.43 7.99 66.59
C LEU A 79 -1.25 7.44 67.76
N VAL A 80 -1.10 6.15 68.07
CA VAL A 80 -1.82 5.49 69.17
C VAL A 80 -1.40 6.06 70.53
N PHE A 81 -0.10 6.23 70.75
CA PHE A 81 0.42 6.82 71.98
C PHE A 81 0.05 8.31 72.08
N ALA A 82 0.27 9.09 71.02
CA ALA A 82 -0.06 10.52 70.99
C ALA A 82 -1.56 10.78 71.25
N GLY A 83 -2.44 9.89 70.79
CA GLY A 83 -3.88 9.95 71.03
C GLY A 83 -4.34 9.51 72.43
N SER A 84 -3.41 9.04 73.27
CA SER A 84 -3.74 8.49 74.59
C SER A 84 -3.90 9.55 75.67
N SER A 85 -4.71 9.25 76.69
CA SER A 85 -4.82 10.07 77.90
C SER A 85 -3.50 10.12 78.68
N GLU A 86 -2.66 9.08 78.56
CA GLU A 86 -1.34 8.99 79.21
C GLU A 86 -0.35 10.00 78.61
N ALA A 87 -0.20 10.04 77.28
CA ALA A 87 0.66 11.03 76.61
C ALA A 87 0.26 12.46 76.99
N SER A 88 -1.04 12.74 77.03
CA SER A 88 -1.57 14.04 77.44
C SER A 88 -1.28 14.38 78.91
N ALA A 89 -1.32 13.39 79.81
CA ALA A 89 -0.98 13.58 81.22
C ALA A 89 0.51 13.84 81.42
N LEU A 90 1.37 13.13 80.68
CA LEU A 90 2.83 13.33 80.71
C LEU A 90 3.21 14.73 80.22
N VAL A 91 2.63 15.21 79.11
CA VAL A 91 2.90 16.57 78.61
C VAL A 91 2.43 17.65 79.60
N ARG A 92 1.25 17.48 80.22
CA ARG A 92 0.74 18.43 81.24
C ARG A 92 1.60 18.50 82.50
N SER A 93 2.35 17.45 82.81
CA SER A 93 3.29 17.46 83.93
C SER A 93 4.54 18.30 83.66
N GLY A 94 4.70 18.88 82.47
CA GLY A 94 5.89 19.66 82.11
C GLY A 94 7.19 18.85 82.11
N PHE A 95 7.11 17.53 82.26
CA PHE A 95 8.24 16.64 82.50
C PHE A 95 9.09 17.03 83.72
N ASP A 96 8.42 17.33 84.84
CA ASP A 96 8.99 17.80 86.12
C ASP A 96 10.19 16.96 86.64
N ASN A 97 10.33 15.69 86.21
CA ASN A 97 11.45 14.83 86.60
C ASN A 97 11.90 13.87 85.48
N ALA A 98 13.10 13.30 85.64
CA ALA A 98 13.69 12.38 84.67
C ALA A 98 12.83 11.11 84.42
N ALA A 99 12.05 10.65 85.40
CA ALA A 99 11.19 9.47 85.25
C ALA A 99 10.03 9.73 84.27
N THR A 100 9.39 10.90 84.35
CA THR A 100 8.33 11.31 83.41
C THR A 100 8.84 11.50 81.99
N ARG A 101 10.08 11.97 81.84
CA ARG A 101 10.76 12.09 80.55
C ARG A 101 11.05 10.72 79.93
N ASN A 102 11.70 9.82 80.69
CA ASN A 102 12.04 8.49 80.22
C ASN A 102 10.77 7.72 79.83
N ARG A 103 9.73 7.78 80.67
CA ARG A 103 8.45 7.13 80.39
C ARG A 103 7.77 7.61 79.09
N PHE A 104 7.96 8.88 78.73
CA PHE A 104 7.45 9.39 77.45
C PHE A 104 8.26 8.81 76.28
N TRP A 105 9.59 8.85 76.36
CA TRP A 105 10.45 8.32 75.29
C TRP A 105 10.44 6.80 75.18
N ASP A 106 10.16 6.07 76.25
CA ASP A 106 9.96 4.61 76.20
C ASP A 106 8.73 4.23 75.33
N ASN A 107 7.80 5.15 75.11
CA ASN A 107 6.61 4.97 74.27
C ASN A 107 6.72 5.65 72.88
N VAL A 108 7.81 6.37 72.61
CA VAL A 108 8.08 7.02 71.32
C VAL A 108 9.33 6.38 70.73
N ILE A 109 9.12 5.46 69.79
CA ILE A 109 10.19 4.69 69.16
C ILE A 109 10.90 5.61 68.16
N LEU A 110 12.14 5.97 68.47
CA LEU A 110 12.97 6.77 67.56
C LEU A 110 13.81 5.84 66.70
N ASP A 111 13.63 5.94 65.39
CA ASP A 111 14.49 5.25 64.44
C ASP A 111 15.93 5.84 64.53
N PRO A 112 16.99 5.05 64.29
CA PRO A 112 18.35 5.59 64.29
C PRO A 112 18.49 6.63 63.18
N ALA A 113 18.81 7.86 63.56
CA ALA A 113 18.82 9.10 62.76
C ALA A 113 17.55 9.99 62.82
N GLU A 114 16.54 9.66 63.63
CA GLU A 114 15.39 10.54 63.87
C GLU A 114 15.60 11.52 65.04
N HIS A 115 14.89 12.64 64.95
CA HIS A 115 14.74 13.61 66.03
C HIS A 115 13.28 13.82 66.32
N ALA A 116 12.93 13.81 67.60
CA ALA A 116 11.58 14.15 68.02
C ALA A 116 11.58 15.39 68.92
N TYR A 117 10.59 16.24 68.69
CA TYR A 117 10.32 17.43 69.47
C TYR A 117 8.88 17.38 69.98
N VAL A 118 8.69 17.71 71.25
CA VAL A 118 7.37 17.96 71.83
C VAL A 118 7.21 19.46 72.01
N LEU A 119 6.24 20.03 71.31
CA LEU A 119 5.97 21.47 71.30
C LEU A 119 4.69 21.77 72.07
N ASP A 120 4.69 22.86 72.82
CA ASP A 120 3.52 23.33 73.55
C ASP A 120 2.48 24.00 72.61
N SER A 121 1.38 24.48 73.19
CA SER A 121 0.32 25.19 72.47
C SER A 121 0.79 26.52 71.84
N ARG A 122 1.91 27.09 72.30
CA ARG A 122 2.55 28.31 71.77
C ARG A 122 3.62 28.00 70.72
N GLY A 123 4.01 26.74 70.56
CA GLY A 123 5.05 26.29 69.62
C GLY A 123 6.46 26.27 70.22
N GLU A 124 6.59 26.43 71.54
CA GLU A 124 7.85 26.34 72.26
C GLU A 124 8.19 24.87 72.57
N THR A 125 9.47 24.52 72.53
CA THR A 125 9.91 23.14 72.81
C THR A 125 9.84 22.83 74.30
N ILE A 126 8.98 21.89 74.66
CA ILE A 126 8.88 21.33 76.01
C ILE A 126 9.95 20.25 76.21
N LEU A 127 10.09 19.37 75.22
CA LEU A 127 10.99 18.22 75.28
C LEU A 127 11.56 17.91 73.90
N SER A 128 12.79 17.44 73.84
CA SER A 128 13.43 17.01 72.60
C SER A 128 14.38 15.84 72.87
N GLU A 129 14.47 14.92 71.93
CA GLU A 129 15.42 13.80 71.97
C GLU A 129 15.96 13.56 70.56
N SER A 130 17.25 13.24 70.49
CA SER A 130 17.95 12.96 69.25
C SER A 130 18.57 11.57 69.32
N SER A 131 18.24 10.74 68.34
CA SER A 131 18.97 9.49 68.09
C SER A 131 19.99 9.64 66.96
N ALA A 132 20.22 10.85 66.44
CA ALA A 132 21.22 11.10 65.39
C ALA A 132 22.45 11.85 65.92
N PRO A 133 23.67 11.41 65.59
CA PRO A 133 24.90 12.01 66.10
C PRO A 133 25.21 13.42 65.53
N ASP A 134 24.62 13.78 64.38
CA ASP A 134 25.02 14.96 63.59
C ASP A 134 24.18 16.23 63.83
N LEU A 135 23.14 16.14 64.65
CA LEU A 135 22.19 17.23 64.90
C LEU A 135 22.25 17.60 66.39
N PRO A 136 22.62 18.83 66.77
CA PRO A 136 22.88 19.17 68.16
C PRO A 136 21.60 19.14 69.02
N ASN A 137 21.68 18.46 70.17
CA ASN A 137 20.63 18.38 71.21
C ASN A 137 20.15 19.77 71.73
N SER A 138 20.82 20.85 71.35
CA SER A 138 20.55 22.24 71.74
C SER A 138 20.12 23.15 70.58
N ALA A 139 19.70 22.64 69.43
CA ALA A 139 19.17 23.44 68.32
C ALA A 139 17.84 24.12 68.70
N ARG A 140 17.92 25.17 69.54
CA ARG A 140 16.75 25.71 70.24
C ARG A 140 15.95 26.77 69.48
N LEU A 141 16.43 27.39 68.40
CA LEU A 141 15.73 28.59 67.87
C LEU A 141 15.73 28.79 66.34
N THR A 142 16.59 28.12 65.56
CA THR A 142 16.69 28.38 64.10
C THR A 142 15.94 27.34 63.26
N ASP A 143 15.91 26.07 63.68
CA ASP A 143 15.30 24.95 62.95
C ASP A 143 13.77 24.87 63.07
N LEU A 144 13.18 25.40 64.14
CA LEU A 144 11.71 25.44 64.30
C LEU A 144 11.03 26.40 63.32
N ARG A 145 11.76 27.41 62.80
CA ARG A 145 11.19 28.35 61.82
C ARG A 145 10.82 27.68 60.50
N SER A 146 11.56 26.66 60.06
CA SER A 146 11.25 25.92 58.84
C SER A 146 10.13 24.91 59.04
N ILE A 147 9.88 24.46 60.27
CA ILE A 147 8.83 23.51 60.63
C ILE A 147 7.53 24.22 61.07
N ALA A 148 7.59 25.50 61.44
CA ALA A 148 6.43 26.31 61.83
C ALA A 148 5.24 26.24 60.84
N PRO A 149 5.44 26.24 59.50
CA PRO A 149 4.33 26.07 58.56
C PRO A 149 3.63 24.72 58.67
N VAL A 150 4.38 23.64 58.91
CA VAL A 150 3.85 22.27 59.09
C VAL A 150 2.97 22.21 60.33
N ILE A 151 3.46 22.81 61.44
CA ILE A 151 2.72 22.89 62.71
C ILE A 151 1.46 23.75 62.56
N ALA A 152 1.56 24.89 61.87
CA ALA A 152 0.41 25.76 61.60
C ALA A 152 -0.68 25.02 60.81
N ARG A 153 -0.29 24.26 59.79
CA ARG A 153 -1.19 23.45 58.97
C ARG A 153 -1.82 22.30 59.75
N LEU A 154 -1.07 21.65 60.64
CA LEU A 154 -1.62 20.66 61.57
C LEU A 154 -2.68 21.28 62.47
N ARG A 155 -2.39 22.42 63.08
CA ARG A 155 -3.32 23.11 63.98
C ARG A 155 -4.58 23.60 63.26
N GLU A 156 -4.44 24.05 62.03
CA GLU A 156 -5.58 24.40 61.16
C GLU A 156 -6.44 23.18 60.85
N ARG A 157 -5.84 22.07 60.41
CA ARG A 157 -6.54 20.80 60.16
C ARG A 157 -7.23 20.26 61.41
N HIS A 158 -6.56 20.33 62.55
CA HIS A 158 -7.11 19.89 63.83
C HIS A 158 -8.32 20.73 64.26
N ARG A 159 -8.27 22.06 64.07
CA ARG A 159 -9.43 22.93 64.30
C ARG A 159 -10.60 22.57 63.38
N ALA A 160 -10.35 22.42 62.08
CA ALA A 160 -11.39 22.08 61.12
C ALA A 160 -12.04 20.70 61.41
N ALA A 161 -11.23 19.71 61.80
CA ALA A 161 -11.72 18.37 62.12
C ALA A 161 -12.53 18.32 63.43
N SER A 162 -12.24 19.21 64.38
CA SER A 162 -12.99 19.33 65.64
C SER A 162 -14.41 19.84 65.43
N ASP A 163 -14.66 20.61 64.36
CA ASP A 163 -15.99 21.14 64.02
C ASP A 163 -16.88 20.11 63.28
N GLU A 164 -16.31 19.19 62.49
CA GLU A 164 -17.07 18.24 61.65
C GLU A 164 -17.33 16.86 62.27
N THR A 165 -16.52 16.41 63.25
CA THR A 165 -16.38 14.97 63.55
C THR A 165 -16.72 14.56 64.99
N ALA A 166 -17.70 15.20 65.63
CA ALA A 166 -18.19 14.78 66.93
C ALA A 166 -18.77 13.35 66.90
N GLY A 167 -17.94 12.32 67.12
CA GLY A 167 -18.36 10.93 67.36
C GLY A 167 -17.72 9.80 66.54
N ARG A 168 -16.66 10.01 65.75
CA ARG A 168 -15.92 8.90 65.08
C ARG A 168 -14.54 8.67 65.71
N ALA A 169 -14.19 7.40 65.92
CA ALA A 169 -13.00 6.93 66.65
C ALA A 169 -11.66 7.01 65.90
N ILE A 170 -11.62 7.61 64.70
CA ILE A 170 -10.39 7.81 63.92
C ILE A 170 -10.38 9.29 63.54
N PHE A 171 -9.36 10.04 63.96
CA PHE A 171 -9.24 11.49 63.75
C PHE A 171 -8.61 11.81 62.39
N PRO A 172 -9.37 12.13 61.33
CA PRO A 172 -8.82 12.88 60.20
C PRO A 172 -8.30 14.23 60.74
N GLY A 173 -7.04 14.58 60.50
CA GLY A 173 -6.45 15.85 60.94
C GLY A 173 -5.66 15.81 62.25
N ALA A 174 -5.40 14.64 62.84
CA ALA A 174 -4.48 14.49 63.98
C ALA A 174 -3.00 14.58 63.60
N TYR A 175 -2.66 14.56 62.31
CA TYR A 175 -1.27 14.63 61.87
C TYR A 175 -1.13 15.30 60.49
N VAL A 176 0.09 15.77 60.21
CA VAL A 176 0.53 16.31 58.92
C VAL A 176 1.96 15.88 58.70
N HIS A 177 2.31 15.46 57.48
CA HIS A 177 3.69 15.27 57.09
C HIS A 177 4.03 16.13 55.87
N GLU A 178 5.26 16.63 55.82
CA GLU A 178 5.77 17.48 54.75
C GLU A 178 7.29 17.33 54.63
N VAL A 179 7.86 17.63 53.46
CA VAL A 179 9.31 17.73 53.30
C VAL A 179 9.74 19.16 53.61
N ALA A 180 10.68 19.32 54.54
CA ALA A 180 11.19 20.63 54.94
C ALA A 180 12.71 20.64 55.05
N GLY A 181 13.30 21.83 54.93
CA GLY A 181 14.74 22.02 55.14
C GLY A 181 15.02 22.17 56.63
N VAL A 182 15.73 21.22 57.23
CA VAL A 182 16.13 21.28 58.65
C VAL A 182 17.65 21.22 58.71
N ALA A 183 18.28 22.19 59.39
CA ALA A 183 19.73 22.35 59.42
C ALA A 183 20.42 22.31 58.03
N GLY A 184 19.74 22.83 56.99
CA GLY A 184 20.25 22.85 55.62
C GLY A 184 20.14 21.52 54.85
N LYS A 185 19.57 20.47 55.45
CA LYS A 185 19.34 19.16 54.80
C LYS A 185 17.84 18.94 54.54
N PRO A 186 17.46 18.35 53.40
CA PRO A 186 16.07 17.97 53.17
C PRO A 186 15.67 16.85 54.13
N SER A 187 14.61 17.06 54.89
CA SER A 187 14.13 16.13 55.92
C SER A 187 12.63 15.93 55.78
N LEU A 188 12.18 14.71 56.02
CA LEU A 188 10.77 14.39 56.16
C LEU A 188 10.33 14.77 57.58
N VAL A 189 9.31 15.63 57.67
CA VAL A 189 8.81 16.15 58.94
C VAL A 189 7.38 15.67 59.14
N SER A 190 7.15 14.93 60.21
CA SER A 190 5.83 14.40 60.59
C SER A 190 5.41 15.00 61.92
N ALA A 191 4.31 15.77 61.92
CA ALA A 191 3.75 16.42 63.09
C ALA A 191 2.44 15.73 63.50
N ILE A 192 2.30 15.36 64.77
CA ILE A 192 1.19 14.62 65.35
C ILE A 192 0.65 15.39 66.56
N ALA A 193 -0.65 15.62 66.63
CA ALA A 193 -1.30 16.27 67.77
C ALA A 193 -1.38 15.30 68.96
N ILE A 194 -0.93 15.75 70.13
CA ILE A 194 -1.05 15.02 71.39
C ILE A 194 -2.34 15.45 72.07
N ALA A 195 -3.41 14.67 71.90
CA ALA A 195 -4.69 14.92 72.53
C ALA A 195 -5.46 13.61 72.74
N PRO A 196 -6.17 13.43 73.86
CA PRO A 196 -6.99 12.24 74.09
C PRO A 196 -8.08 12.12 73.03
N SER A 197 -8.38 10.90 72.59
CA SER A 197 -9.41 10.63 71.58
C SER A 197 -10.83 11.12 71.90
N HIS A 198 -11.09 11.61 73.12
CA HIS A 198 -12.39 12.12 73.57
C HIS A 198 -12.37 13.62 73.94
N ALA A 199 -11.26 14.33 73.73
CA ALA A 199 -11.12 15.75 74.08
C ALA A 199 -11.44 16.71 72.91
N ALA A 200 -12.08 16.23 71.84
CA ALA A 200 -12.52 17.05 70.72
C ALA A 200 -13.54 18.09 71.21
N GLY A 201 -13.14 19.36 71.32
CA GLY A 201 -14.01 20.46 71.71
C GLY A 201 -13.42 21.51 72.67
N SER A 202 -12.19 21.35 73.16
CA SER A 202 -11.51 22.48 73.81
C SER A 202 -10.95 23.43 72.75
N ASN A 203 -11.15 24.74 72.92
CA ASN A 203 -10.57 25.78 72.04
C ASN A 203 -9.05 25.96 72.26
N GLU A 204 -8.41 24.97 72.88
CA GLU A 204 -7.02 24.99 73.30
C GLU A 204 -6.19 24.22 72.27
N GLN A 205 -5.13 24.84 71.74
CA GLN A 205 -4.30 24.21 70.72
C GLN A 205 -3.54 23.03 71.35
N PRO A 206 -3.64 21.81 70.80
CA PRO A 206 -2.98 20.66 71.39
C PRO A 206 -1.45 20.81 71.28
N PRO A 207 -0.70 20.30 72.27
CA PRO A 207 0.73 20.05 72.11
C PRO A 207 0.98 19.15 70.89
N VAL A 208 2.14 19.30 70.25
CA VAL A 208 2.47 18.61 69.00
C VAL A 208 3.76 17.81 69.17
N LEU A 209 3.72 16.53 68.82
CA LEU A 209 4.90 15.69 68.63
C LEU A 209 5.37 15.84 67.18
N VAL A 210 6.62 16.23 66.97
CA VAL A 210 7.21 16.44 65.64
C VAL A 210 8.39 15.49 65.48
N HIS A 211 8.32 14.59 64.51
CA HIS A 211 9.44 13.78 64.04
C HIS A 211 10.12 14.47 62.85
N VAL A 212 11.45 14.47 62.86
CA VAL A 212 12.30 14.96 61.79
C VAL A 212 13.25 13.84 61.38
N THR A 213 13.05 13.32 60.18
CA THR A 213 13.82 12.22 59.60
C THR A 213 14.60 12.75 58.40
N PRO A 214 15.93 12.92 58.50
CA PRO A 214 16.77 13.40 57.40
C PRO A 214 16.66 12.46 56.20
N LEU A 215 16.55 13.00 54.98
CA LEU A 215 16.59 12.20 53.76
C LEU A 215 18.04 11.79 53.44
N ASP A 216 18.60 10.91 54.26
CA ASP A 216 19.95 10.40 54.12
C ASP A 216 20.01 9.17 53.18
N ARG A 217 21.20 8.58 53.03
CA ARG A 217 21.39 7.41 52.16
C ARG A 217 20.53 6.21 52.57
N ARG A 218 20.21 6.05 53.86
CA ARG A 218 19.38 4.94 54.36
C ARG A 218 17.93 5.13 53.96
N VAL A 219 17.38 6.32 54.22
CA VAL A 219 15.98 6.65 53.88
C VAL A 219 15.78 6.67 52.37
N ILE A 220 16.74 7.22 51.61
CA ILE A 220 16.72 7.17 50.14
C ILE A 220 16.79 5.71 49.64
N GLY A 221 17.54 4.83 50.30
CA GLY A 221 17.56 3.40 49.99
C GLY A 221 16.23 2.69 50.26
N GLN A 222 15.53 3.04 51.34
CA GLN A 222 14.17 2.53 51.60
C GLN A 222 13.18 3.04 50.55
N LEU A 223 13.26 4.33 50.21
CA LEU A 223 12.44 4.94 49.16
C LEU A 223 12.68 4.29 47.79
N ALA A 224 13.94 4.02 47.45
CA ALA A 224 14.35 3.30 46.24
C ALA A 224 13.69 1.92 46.15
N ASN A 225 13.62 1.18 47.27
CA ASN A 225 12.97 -0.11 47.33
C ASN A 225 11.44 -0.02 47.18
N ILE A 226 10.80 0.95 47.84
CA ILE A 226 9.35 1.15 47.75
C ILE A 226 8.95 1.55 46.32
N ALA A 227 9.68 2.50 45.72
CA ALA A 227 9.43 2.98 44.36
C ALA A 227 9.97 2.04 43.26
N ARG A 228 10.69 0.97 43.63
CA ARG A 228 11.36 0.02 42.70
C ARG A 228 12.35 0.70 41.74
N LEU A 229 13.06 1.70 42.24
CA LEU A 229 14.05 2.49 41.49
C LEU A 229 15.43 2.36 42.14
N PRO A 230 16.26 1.37 41.74
CA PRO A 230 17.54 1.10 42.40
C PRO A 230 18.56 2.24 42.25
N ASP A 231 18.43 3.05 41.19
CA ASP A 231 19.31 4.18 40.88
C ASP A 231 18.80 5.52 41.46
N LEU A 232 17.84 5.47 42.40
CA LEU A 232 17.33 6.67 43.06
C LEU A 232 18.41 7.29 43.95
N ALA A 233 18.71 8.55 43.69
CA ALA A 233 19.70 9.31 44.43
C ALA A 233 19.18 10.71 44.80
N LEU A 234 19.70 11.26 45.88
CA LEU A 234 19.51 12.65 46.27
C LEU A 234 20.67 13.48 45.73
N SER A 235 20.37 14.55 45.01
CA SER A 235 21.37 15.49 44.47
C SER A 235 21.00 16.93 44.81
N GLU A 236 21.97 17.69 45.35
CA GLU A 236 21.82 19.11 45.65
C GLU A 236 21.99 19.99 44.41
N THR A 237 22.72 19.50 43.40
CA THR A 237 22.96 20.23 42.16
C THR A 237 22.09 19.71 41.02
N ALA A 238 21.52 20.64 40.26
CA ALA A 238 20.83 20.32 39.01
C ALA A 238 21.85 20.02 37.90
N SER A 239 22.73 19.03 38.08
CA SER A 239 23.66 18.64 37.03
C SER A 239 22.95 17.70 36.04
N PRO A 240 22.82 18.06 34.75
CA PRO A 240 21.96 17.34 33.81
C PRO A 240 22.67 16.13 33.21
N GLY A 241 22.24 14.93 33.59
CA GLY A 241 22.41 13.74 32.74
C GLY A 241 21.26 13.67 31.72
N ALA A 242 21.56 13.41 30.44
CA ALA A 242 20.54 13.37 29.37
C ALA A 242 19.48 12.24 29.50
N ALA A 243 19.61 11.35 30.49
CA ALA A 243 18.73 10.21 30.72
C ALA A 243 18.24 10.09 32.17
N THR A 244 18.33 11.16 32.96
CA THR A 244 17.88 11.15 34.37
C THR A 244 16.59 11.94 34.53
N ALA A 245 15.52 11.29 35.02
CA ALA A 245 14.37 12.01 35.55
C ALA A 245 14.77 12.71 36.83
N ARG A 246 14.01 13.77 37.13
CA ARG A 246 14.21 14.58 38.32
C ARG A 246 12.88 14.96 38.94
N MET A 247 12.84 14.92 40.27
CA MET A 247 11.76 15.48 41.05
C MET A 247 12.34 16.48 42.05
N ALA A 248 11.86 17.72 42.01
CA ALA A 248 12.25 18.73 42.98
C ALA A 248 11.56 18.46 44.32
N LEU A 249 12.35 18.37 45.38
CA LEU A 249 11.87 18.40 46.75
C LEU A 249 11.81 19.87 47.19
N ALA A 250 10.62 20.45 47.13
CA ALA A 250 10.39 21.80 47.60
C ALA A 250 9.88 21.79 49.04
N GLY A 251 10.38 22.72 49.85
CA GLY A 251 9.82 23.00 51.17
C GLY A 251 8.50 23.77 51.08
N SER A 252 7.83 23.92 52.23
CA SER A 252 6.59 24.70 52.38
C SER A 252 6.72 26.18 51.97
N ASP A 253 7.95 26.70 51.96
CA ASP A 253 8.31 28.06 51.55
C ASP A 253 8.50 28.19 50.01
N GLY A 254 8.29 27.10 49.27
CA GLY A 254 8.46 27.04 47.81
C GLY A 254 9.92 26.97 47.36
N ARG A 255 10.89 26.92 48.28
CA ARG A 255 12.30 26.78 47.92
C ARG A 255 12.62 25.32 47.63
N VAL A 256 13.33 25.07 46.53
CA VAL A 256 13.82 23.73 46.19
C VAL A 256 15.02 23.41 47.09
N LEU A 257 14.87 22.39 47.92
CA LEU A 257 15.87 21.95 48.90
C LEU A 257 16.87 20.98 48.27
N ALA A 258 16.36 20.06 47.44
CA ALA A 258 17.16 19.08 46.72
C ALA A 258 16.38 18.51 45.53
N HIS A 259 17.05 17.73 44.69
CA HIS A 259 16.42 16.95 43.62
C HIS A 259 16.60 15.46 43.89
N LEU A 260 15.52 14.70 43.77
CA LEU A 260 15.60 13.26 43.60
C LEU A 260 15.83 12.97 42.12
N THR A 261 16.83 12.16 41.82
CA THR A 261 17.22 11.79 40.46
C THR A 261 17.27 10.28 40.29
N TRP A 262 16.78 9.77 39.17
CA TRP A 262 16.85 8.36 38.80
C TRP A 262 16.97 8.21 37.29
N VAL A 263 17.47 7.06 36.82
CA VAL A 263 17.52 6.73 35.39
C VAL A 263 16.12 6.32 34.93
N THR A 264 15.57 6.98 33.91
CA THR A 264 14.25 6.63 33.39
C THR A 264 14.31 5.39 32.51
N ALA A 265 13.38 4.45 32.73
CA ALA A 265 13.22 3.36 31.79
C ALA A 265 12.68 3.90 30.45
N ARG A 266 13.26 3.43 29.33
CA ARG A 266 12.74 3.67 27.97
C ARG A 266 12.19 2.39 27.35
N PRO A 267 11.10 1.82 27.91
CA PRO A 267 10.54 0.57 27.42
C PRO A 267 10.05 0.66 25.97
N GLY A 268 9.54 1.83 25.54
CA GLY A 268 9.05 2.05 24.18
C GLY A 268 10.16 1.86 23.13
N TRP A 269 11.29 2.53 23.29
CA TRP A 269 12.45 2.36 22.38
C TRP A 269 13.06 0.96 22.43
N THR A 270 13.05 0.33 23.60
CA THR A 270 13.58 -1.04 23.76
C THR A 270 12.74 -2.04 22.97
N VAL A 271 11.41 -1.97 23.11
CA VAL A 271 10.47 -2.82 22.35
C VAL A 271 10.56 -2.51 20.85
N LEU A 272 10.65 -1.22 20.48
CA LEU A 272 10.80 -0.82 19.09
C LEU A 272 12.07 -1.39 18.46
N GLY A 273 13.21 -1.30 19.16
CA GLY A 273 14.48 -1.89 18.71
C GLY A 273 14.38 -3.41 18.50
N ALA A 274 13.66 -4.11 19.38
CA ALA A 274 13.45 -5.55 19.27
C ALA A 274 12.51 -5.94 18.10
N LEU A 275 11.49 -5.13 17.81
CA LEU A 275 10.52 -5.40 16.74
C LEU A 275 11.01 -4.97 15.35
N LEU A 276 11.88 -3.96 15.27
CA LEU A 276 12.41 -3.44 14.01
C LEU A 276 12.97 -4.52 13.06
N PRO A 277 13.86 -5.46 13.48
CA PRO A 277 14.37 -6.49 12.58
C PRO A 277 13.27 -7.42 12.06
N ILE A 278 12.24 -7.71 12.86
CA ILE A 278 11.10 -8.57 12.48
C ILE A 278 10.25 -7.86 11.42
N VAL A 279 9.97 -6.57 11.60
CA VAL A 279 9.23 -5.75 10.64
C VAL A 279 9.98 -5.64 9.31
N LEU A 280 11.30 -5.37 9.36
CA LEU A 280 12.14 -5.29 8.17
C LEU A 280 12.20 -6.62 7.40
N LEU A 281 12.35 -7.74 8.11
CA LEU A 281 12.34 -9.08 7.51
C LEU A 281 10.99 -9.38 6.84
N SER A 282 9.89 -9.06 7.53
CA SER A 282 8.53 -9.26 7.00
C SER A 282 8.29 -8.44 5.73
N ALA A 283 8.71 -7.17 5.74
CA ALA A 283 8.62 -6.29 4.57
C ALA A 283 9.47 -6.79 3.40
N MET A 284 10.66 -7.32 3.67
CA MET A 284 11.53 -7.91 2.65
C MET A 284 10.88 -9.14 2.02
N VAL A 285 10.26 -10.02 2.81
CA VAL A 285 9.54 -11.21 2.30
C VAL A 285 8.36 -10.81 1.41
N VAL A 286 7.53 -9.86 1.84
CA VAL A 286 6.39 -9.35 1.06
C VAL A 286 6.88 -8.69 -0.24
N GLY A 287 7.95 -7.89 -0.17
CA GLY A 287 8.56 -7.27 -1.35
C GLY A 287 9.11 -8.29 -2.34
N MET A 288 9.78 -9.34 -1.86
CA MET A 288 10.27 -10.43 -2.70
C MET A 288 9.13 -11.22 -3.37
N GLN A 289 8.06 -11.54 -2.63
CA GLN A 289 6.87 -12.19 -3.19
C GLN A 289 6.20 -11.32 -4.25
N GLY A 290 6.00 -10.03 -3.99
CA GLY A 290 5.42 -9.09 -4.97
C GLY A 290 6.26 -8.98 -6.25
N LEU A 291 7.58 -8.97 -6.12
CA LEU A 291 8.47 -8.96 -7.28
C LEU A 291 8.44 -10.28 -8.06
N ALA A 292 8.34 -11.42 -7.36
CA ALA A 292 8.24 -12.74 -7.99
C ALA A 292 6.93 -12.90 -8.78
N THR A 293 5.79 -12.50 -8.19
CA THR A 293 4.48 -12.55 -8.86
C THR A 293 4.42 -11.61 -10.06
N ALA A 294 4.94 -10.37 -9.94
CA ALA A 294 5.04 -9.43 -11.06
C ALA A 294 5.86 -10.01 -12.22
N ARG A 295 7.03 -10.60 -11.93
CA ARG A 295 7.88 -11.26 -12.94
C ARG A 295 7.17 -12.46 -13.58
N SER A 296 6.45 -13.25 -12.81
CA SER A 296 5.69 -14.40 -13.31
C SER A 296 4.59 -13.97 -14.27
N LEU A 297 3.84 -12.93 -13.90
CA LEU A 297 2.76 -12.39 -14.73
C LEU A 297 3.30 -11.84 -16.06
N SER A 298 4.40 -11.08 -16.03
CA SER A 298 5.03 -10.58 -17.25
C SER A 298 5.52 -11.71 -18.16
N ARG A 299 6.09 -12.78 -17.60
CA ARG A 299 6.52 -13.95 -18.39
C ARG A 299 5.33 -14.68 -19.02
N SER A 300 4.23 -14.81 -18.29
CA SER A 300 3.02 -15.47 -18.76
C SER A 300 2.37 -14.69 -19.90
N ALA A 301 2.28 -13.36 -19.76
CA ALA A 301 1.80 -12.47 -20.83
C ALA A 301 2.68 -12.56 -22.08
N ALA A 302 4.00 -12.60 -21.93
CA ALA A 302 4.93 -12.75 -23.05
C ALA A 302 4.79 -14.12 -23.76
N ARG A 303 4.55 -15.20 -23.01
CA ARG A 303 4.28 -16.53 -23.58
C ARG A 303 2.97 -16.56 -24.37
N LEU A 304 1.91 -15.96 -23.83
CA LEU A 304 0.62 -15.88 -24.52
C LEU A 304 0.77 -15.13 -25.85
N ALA A 305 1.37 -13.94 -25.82
CA ALA A 305 1.62 -13.15 -27.03
C ALA A 305 2.49 -13.90 -28.06
N ALA A 306 3.48 -14.68 -27.60
CA ALA A 306 4.28 -15.51 -28.49
C ALA A 306 3.47 -16.66 -29.10
N SER A 307 2.58 -17.31 -28.32
CA SER A 307 1.70 -18.36 -28.83
C SER A 307 0.66 -17.84 -29.81
N GLU A 308 0.09 -16.66 -29.58
CA GLU A 308 -0.82 -15.99 -30.51
C GLU A 308 -0.11 -15.64 -31.81
N ALA A 309 1.11 -15.10 -31.74
CA ALA A 309 1.91 -14.80 -32.92
C ALA A 309 2.26 -16.07 -33.73
N GLU A 310 2.50 -17.19 -33.04
CA GLU A 310 2.79 -18.47 -33.68
C GLU A 310 1.54 -19.10 -34.30
N ALA A 311 0.39 -19.06 -33.61
CA ALA A 311 -0.89 -19.49 -34.16
C ALA A 311 -1.29 -18.68 -35.40
N LEU A 312 -1.08 -17.36 -35.36
CA LEU A 312 -1.29 -16.47 -36.51
C LEU A 312 -0.32 -16.75 -37.65
N ARG A 313 0.91 -17.21 -37.38
CA ARG A 313 1.85 -17.65 -38.41
C ARG A 313 1.44 -18.97 -39.06
N GLN A 314 0.98 -19.93 -38.25
CA GLN A 314 0.53 -21.23 -38.74
C GLN A 314 -0.76 -21.13 -39.56
N SER A 315 -1.57 -20.08 -39.34
CA SER A 315 -2.79 -19.80 -40.09
C SER A 315 -2.60 -18.89 -41.31
N ARG A 316 -1.41 -18.79 -41.91
CA ARG A 316 -1.18 -17.91 -43.10
C ARG A 316 -1.41 -18.57 -44.45
N SER A 317 -1.35 -19.90 -44.49
CA SER A 317 -1.47 -20.66 -45.73
C SER A 317 -2.74 -21.49 -45.78
N ASP A 318 -3.27 -21.70 -46.98
CA ASP A 318 -4.29 -22.71 -47.25
C ASP A 318 -3.68 -24.12 -47.10
N ALA A 319 -4.30 -24.98 -46.28
CA ALA A 319 -3.72 -26.27 -45.91
C ALA A 319 -3.58 -27.24 -47.11
N SER A 320 -4.45 -27.12 -48.11
CA SER A 320 -4.48 -27.99 -49.30
C SER A 320 -3.54 -27.55 -50.43
N THR A 321 -3.18 -26.27 -50.49
CA THR A 321 -2.36 -25.73 -51.60
C THR A 321 -1.04 -25.15 -51.16
N GLY A 322 -0.88 -24.79 -49.88
CA GLY A 322 0.29 -24.07 -49.37
C GLY A 322 0.42 -22.63 -49.90
N LEU A 323 -0.55 -22.13 -50.67
CA LEU A 323 -0.66 -20.71 -51.03
C LEU A 323 -1.12 -19.88 -49.82
N ALA A 324 -1.03 -18.56 -49.91
CA ALA A 324 -1.66 -17.69 -48.91
C ALA A 324 -3.17 -17.99 -48.81
N ASN A 325 -3.72 -17.98 -47.60
CA ASN A 325 -5.17 -18.00 -47.45
C ASN A 325 -5.76 -16.59 -47.57
N ARG A 326 -7.10 -16.50 -47.65
CA ARG A 326 -7.83 -15.23 -47.73
C ARG A 326 -7.41 -14.21 -46.66
N VAL A 327 -7.29 -14.64 -45.39
CA VAL A 327 -6.94 -13.75 -44.27
C VAL A 327 -5.55 -13.14 -44.46
N TRP A 328 -4.58 -13.96 -44.87
CA TRP A 328 -3.22 -13.49 -45.12
C TRP A 328 -3.13 -12.60 -46.36
N PHE A 329 -3.90 -12.92 -47.41
CA PHE A 329 -4.01 -12.09 -48.61
C PHE A 329 -4.53 -10.67 -48.30
N GLU A 330 -5.60 -10.57 -47.52
CA GLU A 330 -6.17 -9.28 -47.07
C GLU A 330 -5.15 -8.47 -46.24
N ALA A 331 -4.37 -9.14 -45.38
CA ALA A 331 -3.30 -8.50 -44.61
C ALA A 331 -2.16 -7.98 -45.50
N CYS A 332 -1.72 -8.77 -46.50
CA CYS A 332 -0.72 -8.35 -47.48
C CYS A 332 -1.19 -7.15 -48.29
N PHE A 333 -2.47 -7.11 -48.72
CA PHE A 333 -3.03 -5.96 -49.42
C PHE A 333 -2.97 -4.68 -48.57
N ALA A 334 -3.33 -4.76 -47.29
CA ALA A 334 -3.28 -3.62 -46.38
C ALA A 334 -1.85 -3.13 -46.11
N GLU A 335 -0.84 -3.99 -46.21
CA GLU A 335 0.57 -3.61 -46.13
C GLU A 335 1.06 -2.99 -47.44
N GLN A 336 0.69 -3.57 -48.58
CA GLN A 336 1.11 -3.12 -49.89
C GLN A 336 0.53 -1.74 -50.25
N THR A 337 -0.74 -1.49 -49.95
CA THR A 337 -1.36 -0.16 -50.12
C THR A 337 -0.72 0.93 -49.26
N ARG A 338 -0.16 0.58 -48.08
CA ARG A 338 0.62 1.52 -47.26
C ARG A 338 2.01 1.78 -47.83
N ALA A 339 2.65 0.77 -48.41
CA ALA A 339 3.99 0.87 -48.98
C ALA A 339 4.02 1.50 -50.38
N LEU A 340 2.97 1.30 -51.17
CA LEU A 340 2.85 1.65 -52.59
C LEU A 340 1.63 2.55 -52.85
N ALA A 341 1.32 3.46 -51.92
CA ALA A 341 0.07 4.24 -51.93
C ALA A 341 -0.24 4.86 -53.31
N ASP A 342 0.77 5.39 -53.99
CA ASP A 342 0.65 6.07 -55.29
C ASP A 342 1.29 5.30 -56.46
N GLN A 343 1.70 4.03 -56.28
CA GLN A 343 2.27 3.20 -57.34
C GLN A 343 1.25 2.18 -57.84
N ASN A 344 1.31 1.90 -59.14
CA ASN A 344 0.38 0.96 -59.76
C ASN A 344 0.72 -0.48 -59.37
N PHE A 345 -0.28 -1.26 -58.96
CA PHE A 345 -0.15 -2.71 -58.85
C PHE A 345 -1.46 -3.38 -59.26
N GLY A 346 -1.38 -4.62 -59.73
CA GLY A 346 -2.51 -5.40 -60.18
C GLY A 346 -3.09 -6.30 -59.09
N LEU A 347 -4.40 -6.40 -59.06
CA LEU A 347 -5.15 -7.46 -58.41
C LEU A 347 -5.75 -8.36 -59.49
N VAL A 348 -5.45 -9.65 -59.45
CA VAL A 348 -5.91 -10.65 -60.42
C VAL A 348 -6.74 -11.69 -59.69
N LEU A 349 -7.98 -11.89 -60.13
CA LEU A 349 -8.88 -12.94 -59.67
C LEU A 349 -8.99 -14.03 -60.73
N ILE A 350 -8.99 -15.27 -60.28
CA ILE A 350 -8.89 -16.46 -61.12
C ILE A 350 -9.95 -17.45 -60.64
N ASP A 351 -10.76 -17.96 -61.56
CA ASP A 351 -11.78 -18.96 -61.30
C ASP A 351 -11.62 -20.11 -62.30
N LEU A 352 -11.57 -21.35 -61.80
CA LEU A 352 -11.43 -22.52 -62.66
C LEU A 352 -12.74 -22.85 -63.36
N ASP A 353 -12.72 -22.84 -64.69
CA ASP A 353 -13.91 -23.08 -65.48
C ASP A 353 -14.38 -24.53 -65.36
N PHE A 354 -15.68 -24.72 -65.17
CA PHE A 354 -16.33 -26.04 -65.07
C PHE A 354 -15.74 -26.94 -63.98
N PHE A 355 -15.10 -26.37 -62.95
CA PHE A 355 -14.48 -27.15 -61.87
C PHE A 355 -15.46 -28.08 -61.15
N LYS A 356 -16.70 -27.62 -60.93
CA LYS A 356 -17.77 -28.47 -60.39
C LYS A 356 -18.03 -29.71 -61.27
N SER A 357 -18.04 -29.56 -62.59
CA SER A 357 -18.23 -30.68 -63.52
C SER A 357 -17.08 -31.68 -63.44
N ILE A 358 -15.84 -31.23 -63.19
CA ILE A 358 -14.69 -32.10 -62.95
C ILE A 358 -14.93 -32.95 -61.70
N ASN A 359 -15.34 -32.32 -60.59
CA ASN A 359 -15.67 -33.03 -59.35
C ASN A 359 -16.83 -34.02 -59.53
N ASP A 360 -17.89 -33.61 -60.22
CA ASP A 360 -19.08 -34.42 -60.42
C ASP A 360 -18.80 -35.64 -61.33
N THR A 361 -17.86 -35.53 -62.26
CA THR A 361 -17.54 -36.58 -63.25
C THR A 361 -16.39 -37.49 -62.82
N LEU A 362 -15.34 -36.93 -62.23
CA LEU A 362 -14.08 -37.62 -61.91
C LEU A 362 -13.82 -37.75 -60.40
N GLY A 363 -14.73 -37.22 -59.58
CA GLY A 363 -14.62 -37.25 -58.11
C GLY A 363 -13.75 -36.13 -57.54
N HIS A 364 -13.89 -35.91 -56.22
CA HIS A 364 -13.17 -34.85 -55.51
C HIS A 364 -11.65 -34.99 -55.55
N GLY A 365 -11.11 -36.22 -55.61
CA GLY A 365 -9.66 -36.42 -55.73
C GLY A 365 -9.06 -35.83 -57.01
N ALA A 366 -9.80 -35.87 -58.12
CA ALA A 366 -9.40 -35.23 -59.38
C ALA A 366 -9.46 -33.70 -59.26
N GLY A 367 -10.47 -33.16 -58.58
CA GLY A 367 -10.54 -31.72 -58.28
C GLY A 367 -9.42 -31.23 -57.39
N ASP A 368 -9.07 -31.98 -56.34
CA ASP A 368 -7.96 -31.67 -55.45
C ASP A 368 -6.62 -31.68 -56.21
N ALA A 369 -6.44 -32.63 -57.14
CA ALA A 369 -5.25 -32.66 -58.01
C ALA A 369 -5.18 -31.45 -58.96
N VAL A 370 -6.32 -31.01 -59.50
CA VAL A 370 -6.38 -29.78 -60.31
C VAL A 370 -6.03 -28.55 -59.47
N ILE A 371 -6.62 -28.41 -58.27
CA ILE A 371 -6.32 -27.32 -57.34
C ILE A 371 -4.83 -27.29 -56.97
N ALA A 372 -4.25 -28.45 -56.63
CA ALA A 372 -2.83 -28.56 -56.27
C ALA A 372 -1.93 -28.20 -57.46
N ALA A 373 -2.26 -28.68 -58.67
CA ALA A 373 -1.50 -28.36 -59.87
C ALA A 373 -1.56 -26.86 -60.20
N VAL A 374 -2.72 -26.22 -60.09
CA VAL A 374 -2.89 -24.77 -60.27
C VAL A 374 -2.07 -24.00 -59.24
N ALA A 375 -2.11 -24.43 -57.98
CA ALA A 375 -1.31 -23.80 -56.92
C ALA A 375 0.20 -23.89 -57.18
N GLU A 376 0.70 -25.06 -57.58
CA GLU A 376 2.11 -25.25 -57.92
C GLU A 376 2.52 -24.43 -59.15
N ARG A 377 1.64 -24.34 -60.16
CA ARG A 377 1.85 -23.50 -61.35
C ARG A 377 1.96 -22.03 -60.98
N LEU A 378 1.10 -21.53 -60.08
CA LEU A 378 1.16 -20.16 -59.60
C LEU A 378 2.45 -19.87 -58.82
N LYS A 379 2.93 -20.83 -58.00
CA LYS A 379 4.22 -20.70 -57.30
C LYS A 379 5.44 -20.74 -58.24
N ALA A 380 5.35 -21.51 -59.32
CA ALA A 380 6.43 -21.74 -60.26
C ALA A 380 6.57 -20.62 -61.32
N LEU A 381 5.62 -19.69 -61.40
CA LEU A 381 5.74 -18.55 -62.31
C LEU A 381 6.99 -17.72 -61.95
N PRO A 382 7.78 -17.27 -62.94
CA PRO A 382 9.00 -16.48 -62.72
C PRO A 382 8.66 -15.03 -62.35
N LEU A 383 7.94 -14.86 -61.24
CA LEU A 383 7.47 -13.57 -60.76
C LEU A 383 8.37 -13.08 -59.60
N PRO A 384 8.53 -11.76 -59.42
CA PRO A 384 9.23 -11.19 -58.27
C PRO A 384 8.74 -11.74 -56.93
N ALA A 385 9.65 -11.88 -55.96
CA ALA A 385 9.35 -12.40 -54.61
C ALA A 385 8.32 -11.57 -53.81
N THR A 386 7.95 -10.40 -54.32
CA THR A 386 6.92 -9.50 -53.80
C THR A 386 5.52 -9.82 -54.29
N PHE A 387 5.35 -10.77 -55.22
CA PHE A 387 4.03 -11.26 -55.63
C PHE A 387 3.42 -12.13 -54.54
N VAL A 388 2.10 -11.98 -54.34
CA VAL A 388 1.35 -12.78 -53.37
C VAL A 388 0.26 -13.54 -54.10
N ALA A 389 0.44 -14.86 -54.20
CA ALA A 389 -0.58 -15.78 -54.70
C ALA A 389 -1.35 -16.41 -53.53
N ALA A 390 -2.68 -16.41 -53.63
CA ALA A 390 -3.58 -16.88 -52.60
C ALA A 390 -4.70 -17.75 -53.18
N ARG A 391 -5.22 -18.65 -52.34
CA ARG A 391 -6.52 -19.30 -52.58
C ARG A 391 -7.56 -18.66 -51.69
N LEU A 392 -8.61 -18.11 -52.30
CA LEU A 392 -9.67 -17.40 -51.57
C LEU A 392 -10.73 -18.38 -51.03
N GLY A 393 -10.92 -19.51 -51.72
CA GLY A 393 -11.79 -20.61 -51.32
C GLY A 393 -12.23 -21.42 -52.55
N GLY A 394 -12.56 -22.70 -52.38
CA GLY A 394 -13.04 -23.53 -53.50
C GLY A 394 -12.07 -23.55 -54.69
N ASP A 395 -12.55 -23.13 -55.85
CA ASP A 395 -11.84 -22.98 -57.12
C ASP A 395 -11.34 -21.55 -57.42
N GLU A 396 -11.46 -20.64 -56.44
CA GLU A 396 -11.08 -19.24 -56.59
C GLU A 396 -9.66 -18.99 -56.07
N PHE A 397 -8.83 -18.39 -56.93
CA PHE A 397 -7.49 -17.95 -56.63
C PHE A 397 -7.35 -16.45 -56.86
N ALA A 398 -6.41 -15.84 -56.17
CA ALA A 398 -6.06 -14.44 -56.35
C ALA A 398 -4.55 -14.28 -56.43
N VAL A 399 -4.11 -13.31 -57.23
CA VAL A 399 -2.71 -12.89 -57.32
C VAL A 399 -2.66 -11.39 -57.17
N MET A 400 -1.83 -10.91 -56.26
CA MET A 400 -1.46 -9.50 -56.14
C MET A 400 -0.04 -9.33 -56.69
N THR A 401 0.10 -8.44 -57.68
CA THR A 401 1.41 -8.17 -58.29
C THR A 401 2.26 -7.28 -57.40
N SER A 402 3.56 -7.20 -57.66
CA SER A 402 4.37 -6.10 -57.15
C SER A 402 3.99 -4.76 -57.79
N ALA A 403 4.65 -3.67 -57.37
CA ALA A 403 4.63 -2.41 -58.12
C ALA A 403 4.95 -2.69 -59.60
N LEU A 404 4.04 -2.29 -60.48
CA LEU A 404 4.20 -2.37 -61.93
C LEU A 404 5.08 -1.20 -62.38
N GLN A 405 6.17 -1.51 -63.08
CA GLN A 405 7.07 -0.49 -63.63
C GLN A 405 6.60 0.00 -65.01
N ASP A 406 7.14 1.13 -65.47
CA ASP A 406 6.89 1.64 -66.82
C ASP A 406 7.26 0.59 -67.88
N GLY A 407 6.25 0.03 -68.56
CA GLY A 407 6.40 -1.00 -69.59
C GLY A 407 6.04 -2.43 -69.13
N GLU A 408 5.79 -2.67 -67.84
CA GLU A 408 5.17 -3.92 -67.38
C GLU A 408 3.65 -3.86 -67.59
N ASP A 409 3.15 -4.71 -68.49
CA ASP A 409 1.73 -4.79 -68.80
C ASP A 409 1.05 -5.85 -67.92
N LEU A 410 0.07 -5.44 -67.12
CA LEU A 410 -0.80 -6.33 -66.34
C LEU A 410 -1.43 -7.41 -67.24
N SER A 411 -1.65 -7.10 -68.52
CA SER A 411 -2.10 -8.04 -69.56
C SER A 411 -1.12 -9.18 -69.78
N SER A 412 0.19 -8.88 -69.81
CA SER A 412 1.25 -9.88 -69.97
C SER A 412 1.28 -10.85 -68.78
N ILE A 413 1.14 -10.31 -67.56
CA ILE A 413 1.05 -11.12 -66.33
C ILE A 413 -0.18 -12.02 -66.37
N CYS A 414 -1.35 -11.48 -66.72
CA CYS A 414 -2.59 -12.26 -66.84
C CYS A 414 -2.48 -13.35 -67.92
N GLY A 415 -1.87 -13.04 -69.06
CA GLY A 415 -1.61 -14.01 -70.13
C GLY A 415 -0.68 -15.13 -69.69
N ALA A 416 0.40 -14.81 -68.96
CA ALA A 416 1.32 -15.81 -68.43
C ALA A 416 0.66 -16.71 -67.37
N ILE A 417 -0.13 -16.14 -66.46
CA ILE A 417 -0.92 -16.88 -65.48
C ILE A 417 -1.90 -17.82 -66.20
N LEU A 418 -2.68 -17.30 -67.15
CA LEU A 418 -3.67 -18.07 -67.89
C LEU A 418 -3.04 -19.24 -68.64
N ALA A 419 -1.96 -18.98 -69.41
CA ALA A 419 -1.25 -20.00 -70.16
C ALA A 419 -0.68 -21.10 -69.27
N SER A 420 -0.15 -20.74 -68.09
CA SER A 420 0.35 -21.69 -67.10
C SER A 420 -0.79 -22.57 -66.56
N ILE A 421 -1.93 -21.97 -66.20
CA ILE A 421 -3.09 -22.68 -65.64
C ILE A 421 -3.74 -23.62 -66.66
N MET A 422 -3.82 -23.22 -67.92
CA MET A 422 -4.49 -24.00 -68.98
C MET A 422 -3.75 -25.28 -69.39
N ALA A 423 -2.53 -25.51 -68.90
CA ALA A 423 -1.85 -26.78 -69.14
C ALA A 423 -2.69 -27.96 -68.61
N PRO A 424 -2.84 -29.08 -69.36
CA PRO A 424 -3.60 -30.22 -68.86
C PRO A 424 -3.02 -30.79 -67.56
N VAL A 425 -3.87 -31.31 -66.69
CA VAL A 425 -3.46 -31.95 -65.42
C VAL A 425 -3.60 -33.45 -65.58
N VAL A 426 -2.52 -34.20 -65.33
CA VAL A 426 -2.56 -35.66 -65.34
C VAL A 426 -2.97 -36.14 -63.95
N PHE A 427 -4.08 -36.86 -63.88
CA PHE A 427 -4.55 -37.52 -62.67
C PHE A 427 -4.75 -39.01 -62.97
N GLU A 428 -3.97 -39.85 -62.30
CA GLU A 428 -3.87 -41.28 -62.60
C GLU A 428 -3.54 -41.55 -64.08
N THR A 429 -4.47 -42.12 -64.84
CA THR A 429 -4.33 -42.38 -66.29
C THR A 429 -5.10 -41.37 -67.16
N THR A 430 -5.71 -40.35 -66.57
CA THR A 430 -6.60 -39.41 -67.27
C THR A 430 -5.95 -38.03 -67.37
N THR A 431 -5.94 -37.48 -68.58
CA THR A 431 -5.52 -36.10 -68.83
C THR A 431 -6.74 -35.19 -68.73
N ILE A 432 -6.79 -34.36 -67.69
CA ILE A 432 -7.88 -33.43 -67.42
C ILE A 432 -7.58 -32.09 -68.11
N PRO A 433 -8.38 -31.65 -69.10
CA PRO A 433 -8.26 -30.31 -69.63
C PRO A 433 -8.68 -29.29 -68.56
N VAL A 434 -7.83 -28.30 -68.30
CA VAL A 434 -8.10 -27.22 -67.34
C VAL A 434 -8.30 -25.92 -68.11
N SER A 435 -9.33 -25.17 -67.75
CA SER A 435 -9.57 -23.82 -68.25
C SER A 435 -9.79 -22.91 -67.04
N ALA A 436 -9.45 -21.64 -67.19
CA ALA A 436 -9.71 -20.63 -66.17
C ALA A 436 -10.19 -19.34 -66.81
N SER A 437 -11.07 -18.65 -66.09
CA SER A 437 -11.45 -17.28 -66.36
C SER A 437 -10.67 -16.38 -65.41
N ILE A 438 -10.12 -15.29 -65.93
CA ILE A 438 -9.34 -14.32 -65.14
C ILE A 438 -9.95 -12.93 -65.25
N GLY A 439 -10.04 -12.21 -64.15
CA GLY A 439 -10.39 -10.79 -64.11
C GLY A 439 -9.31 -10.02 -63.36
N ALA A 440 -8.83 -8.92 -63.93
CA ALA A 440 -7.81 -8.11 -63.30
C ALA A 440 -8.26 -6.65 -63.13
N ALA A 441 -7.78 -6.00 -62.08
CA ALA A 441 -8.00 -4.59 -61.80
C ALA A 441 -6.70 -3.92 -61.33
N LEU A 442 -6.57 -2.64 -61.61
CA LEU A 442 -5.39 -1.83 -61.36
C LEU A 442 -5.60 -0.91 -60.16
N TRP A 443 -4.79 -1.07 -59.11
CA TRP A 443 -4.66 -0.06 -58.06
C TRP A 443 -3.81 1.12 -58.55
N PRO A 444 -4.12 2.38 -58.18
CA PRO A 444 -5.32 2.85 -57.47
C PRO A 444 -6.47 3.27 -58.41
N VAL A 445 -6.36 2.98 -59.72
CA VAL A 445 -7.28 3.47 -60.77
C VAL A 445 -8.68 2.88 -60.63
N ASP A 446 -8.76 1.57 -60.41
CA ASP A 446 -10.00 0.80 -60.41
C ASP A 446 -10.58 0.58 -58.99
N GLY A 447 -9.91 1.12 -57.97
CA GLY A 447 -10.33 1.01 -56.57
C GLY A 447 -9.28 1.58 -55.61
N ARG A 448 -9.73 2.16 -54.50
CA ARG A 448 -8.89 2.72 -53.42
C ARG A 448 -9.08 2.02 -52.07
N ASP A 449 -9.74 0.88 -52.09
CA ASP A 449 -9.84 -0.06 -50.99
C ASP A 449 -9.97 -1.48 -51.57
N LEU A 450 -9.75 -2.51 -50.75
CA LEU A 450 -9.79 -3.89 -51.23
C LEU A 450 -11.15 -4.25 -51.80
N SER A 451 -12.24 -3.77 -51.20
CA SER A 451 -13.59 -4.14 -51.63
C SER A 451 -13.92 -3.54 -53.00
N SER A 452 -13.55 -2.28 -53.25
CA SER A 452 -13.74 -1.67 -54.57
C SER A 452 -12.88 -2.32 -55.64
N LEU A 453 -11.60 -2.60 -55.34
CA LEU A 453 -10.70 -3.24 -56.30
C LEU A 453 -11.09 -4.68 -56.63
N MET A 454 -11.48 -5.48 -55.62
CA MET A 454 -12.03 -6.83 -55.81
C MET A 454 -13.28 -6.79 -56.68
N LYS A 455 -14.18 -5.84 -56.46
CA LYS A 455 -15.39 -5.69 -57.26
C LYS A 455 -15.10 -5.39 -58.73
N SER A 456 -14.12 -4.53 -59.00
CA SER A 456 -13.67 -4.21 -60.36
C SER A 456 -13.06 -5.43 -61.06
N ALA A 457 -12.24 -6.20 -60.34
CA ALA A 457 -11.67 -7.45 -60.83
C ALA A 457 -12.75 -8.53 -61.07
N ASP A 458 -13.77 -8.62 -60.21
CA ASP A 458 -14.92 -9.51 -60.36
C ASP A 458 -15.77 -9.16 -61.60
N LEU A 459 -15.96 -7.88 -61.90
CA LEU A 459 -16.65 -7.44 -63.11
C LEU A 459 -15.88 -7.89 -64.37
N ALA A 460 -14.55 -7.75 -64.36
CA ALA A 460 -13.70 -8.24 -65.43
C ALA A 460 -13.74 -9.77 -65.53
N LEU A 461 -13.71 -10.50 -64.40
CA LEU A 461 -13.81 -11.95 -64.35
C LEU A 461 -15.15 -12.45 -64.90
N TYR A 462 -16.24 -11.77 -64.56
CA TYR A 462 -17.57 -12.07 -65.08
C TYR A 462 -17.65 -11.88 -66.60
N ARG A 463 -17.00 -10.85 -67.15
CA ARG A 463 -16.87 -10.67 -68.61
C ARG A 463 -16.13 -11.85 -69.24
N SER A 464 -14.99 -12.28 -68.67
CA SER A 464 -14.26 -13.47 -69.12
C SER A 464 -15.14 -14.71 -69.19
N LYS A 465 -15.98 -14.94 -68.17
CA LYS A 465 -16.93 -16.05 -68.13
C LYS A 465 -18.02 -15.96 -69.21
N ARG A 466 -18.52 -14.75 -69.50
CA ARG A 466 -19.59 -14.52 -70.49
C ARG A 466 -19.11 -14.61 -71.93
N GLU A 467 -17.89 -14.17 -72.19
CA GLU A 467 -17.32 -14.12 -73.55
C GLU A 467 -16.72 -15.46 -74.01
N GLY A 468 -17.02 -16.55 -73.31
CA GLY A 468 -16.67 -17.91 -73.72
C GLY A 468 -15.58 -18.56 -72.88
N ARG A 469 -15.22 -18.00 -71.71
CA ARG A 469 -14.26 -18.59 -70.75
C ARG A 469 -12.85 -18.76 -71.34
N GLY A 470 -11.91 -19.33 -70.58
CA GLY A 470 -10.54 -19.60 -71.03
C GLY A 470 -9.77 -18.36 -71.48
N ARG A 471 -10.03 -17.22 -70.83
CA ARG A 471 -9.52 -15.90 -71.19
C ARG A 471 -9.38 -15.00 -69.97
N PHE A 472 -8.71 -13.87 -70.17
CA PHE A 472 -8.65 -12.81 -69.18
C PHE A 472 -9.25 -11.52 -69.71
N HIS A 473 -9.77 -10.70 -68.81
CA HIS A 473 -10.10 -9.30 -69.08
C HIS A 473 -9.51 -8.44 -67.96
N ILE A 474 -9.09 -7.22 -68.33
CA ILE A 474 -8.71 -6.18 -67.38
C ILE A 474 -9.90 -5.24 -67.25
N HIS A 475 -10.18 -4.76 -66.05
CA HIS A 475 -11.21 -3.78 -65.81
C HIS A 475 -10.91 -2.50 -66.59
N ASP A 476 -11.91 -2.00 -67.32
CA ASP A 476 -11.84 -0.72 -68.01
C ASP A 476 -13.10 0.10 -67.68
N LEU A 477 -12.88 1.22 -67.00
CA LEU A 477 -13.90 2.17 -66.59
C LEU A 477 -14.67 2.77 -67.79
N ALA A 478 -14.04 2.91 -68.96
CA ALA A 478 -14.68 3.49 -70.15
C ALA A 478 -15.77 2.57 -70.72
N GLU A 479 -15.56 1.26 -70.65
CA GLU A 479 -16.49 0.26 -71.18
C GLU A 479 -17.60 -0.10 -70.19
N ASP A 480 -17.33 -0.06 -68.88
CA ASP A 480 -18.35 -0.34 -67.85
C ASP A 480 -19.45 0.73 -67.81
N CYS A 481 -19.11 1.98 -68.11
CA CYS A 481 -20.10 3.06 -68.28
C CYS A 481 -21.05 2.78 -69.46
N ALA A 482 -20.54 2.18 -70.56
CA ALA A 482 -21.34 1.77 -71.71
C ALA A 482 -22.15 0.48 -71.46
N GLY A 483 -21.59 -0.47 -70.70
CA GLY A 483 -22.23 -1.74 -70.34
C GLY A 483 -23.36 -1.59 -69.33
N SER A 484 -23.17 -0.74 -68.31
CA SER A 484 -24.20 -0.42 -67.32
C SER A 484 -25.37 0.38 -67.92
N LEU A 485 -25.11 1.30 -68.86
CA LEU A 485 -26.16 1.94 -69.66
C LEU A 485 -26.95 0.95 -70.53
N ARG A 486 -26.29 -0.04 -71.14
CA ARG A 486 -26.95 -1.09 -71.93
C ARG A 486 -27.80 -2.03 -71.07
N LEU A 487 -27.36 -2.34 -69.85
CA LEU A 487 -28.13 -3.17 -68.92
C LEU A 487 -29.36 -2.43 -68.38
N ALA A 488 -29.25 -1.13 -68.10
CA ALA A 488 -30.39 -0.27 -67.75
C ALA A 488 -31.40 -0.17 -68.92
N ALA A 489 -30.91 -0.11 -70.17
CA ALA A 489 -31.77 -0.10 -71.36
C ALA A 489 -32.43 -1.47 -71.64
N ALA A 490 -31.75 -2.59 -71.38
CA ALA A 490 -32.30 -3.93 -71.57
C ALA A 490 -33.33 -4.31 -70.49
N GLY A 491 -33.18 -3.83 -69.25
CA GLY A 491 -34.16 -4.02 -68.18
C GLY A 491 -35.50 -3.30 -68.42
N HIS A 492 -35.51 -2.23 -69.24
CA HIS A 492 -36.72 -1.48 -69.56
C HIS A 492 -37.58 -2.11 -70.68
N LEU A 493 -37.03 -3.05 -71.45
CA LEU A 493 -37.71 -3.68 -72.59
C LEU A 493 -38.37 -5.04 -72.27
N ALA A 494 -38.22 -5.57 -71.05
CA ALA A 494 -38.78 -6.87 -70.65
C ALA A 494 -40.07 -6.78 -69.79
N GLY A 495 -40.64 -5.59 -69.56
CA GLY A 495 -41.72 -5.37 -68.58
C GLY A 495 -42.99 -4.66 -69.08
N GLY A 496 -43.29 -4.65 -70.38
CA GLY A 496 -44.42 -3.89 -70.94
C GLY A 496 -45.37 -4.70 -71.81
N THR A 497 -46.32 -5.41 -71.21
CA THR A 497 -47.51 -5.94 -71.91
C THR A 497 -48.40 -4.76 -72.37
N PRO A 498 -48.92 -4.74 -73.62
CA PRO A 498 -49.74 -3.62 -74.09
C PRO A 498 -51.18 -3.70 -73.53
N PRO A 499 -51.86 -2.57 -73.28
CA PRO A 499 -53.23 -2.58 -72.80
C PRO A 499 -54.20 -2.93 -73.95
N ARG A 500 -55.12 -3.84 -73.62
CA ARG A 500 -56.19 -4.36 -74.48
C ARG A 500 -57.30 -3.31 -74.61
N ALA A 501 -57.68 -2.99 -75.84
CA ALA A 501 -58.80 -2.11 -76.15
C ALA A 501 -60.13 -2.69 -75.66
N VAL A 502 -60.95 -1.88 -74.98
CA VAL A 502 -62.37 -2.14 -74.75
C VAL A 502 -63.17 -0.94 -75.22
N ARG A 503 -63.99 -1.16 -76.24
CA ARG A 503 -65.02 -0.27 -76.78
C ARG A 503 -66.37 -0.82 -76.27
N GLY A 504 -67.23 0.01 -75.69
CA GLY A 504 -68.63 -0.38 -75.46
C GLY A 504 -69.42 0.34 -74.36
N GLN A 505 -70.05 1.45 -74.74
CA GLN A 505 -71.46 1.83 -74.46
C GLN A 505 -72.00 2.01 -73.01
N ALA A 506 -72.35 3.28 -72.74
CA ALA A 506 -73.71 3.83 -72.55
C ALA A 506 -74.43 3.80 -71.17
N ARG A 507 -75.20 4.89 -70.97
CA ARG A 507 -76.34 5.18 -70.05
C ARG A 507 -75.96 5.80 -68.70
N SER A 508 -76.12 7.13 -68.55
CA SER A 508 -77.33 7.87 -68.12
C SER A 508 -77.55 7.83 -66.59
N ALA A 509 -77.29 8.93 -65.89
CA ALA A 509 -78.24 9.97 -65.47
C ALA A 509 -77.47 11.07 -64.75
#